data_AF-A0A1V4W7T7-F1
#
_entry.id   AF-A0A1V4W7T7-F1
#
_cell.length_a   1.000
_cell.length_b   1.000
_cell.length_c   1.000
_cell.angle_alpha   90.00
_cell.angle_beta   90.00
_cell.angle_gamma   90.00
#
_symmetry.space_group_name_H-M   'P 1'
#
loop_
_entity.id
_entity.type
_entity.pdbx_description
1 polymer ?
#
loop_
_entity_poly.entity_id
_entity_poly.type
_entity_poly.pdbx_seq_one_letter_code
_entity_poly.pdbx_strand_id
1 'polypeptide(L)' 'MCYEKAVKVELEGKIYDVEKPMQVSRLLQQFSLSRETHLVVVNNRLVTEDHRLEKDDQIKLIRVVSGG' A
#
# COMPACT_ATOMS: atom_id res chain seq x y z
N MET A 1 1.39 1.79 27.44
CA MET A 1 1.04 0.55 26.71
C MET A 1 0.94 0.91 25.24
N CYS A 2 1.76 0.25 24.43
CA CYS A 2 2.06 0.59 23.04
C CYS A 2 0.82 0.42 22.16
N TYR A 3 0.44 1.45 21.41
CA TYR A 3 -0.47 1.29 20.28
C TYR A 3 0.37 1.22 19.02
N GLU A 4 0.87 0.03 18.72
CA GLU A 4 1.43 -0.32 17.41
C GLU A 4 0.26 -0.31 16.41
N LYS A 5 -0.02 0.87 15.86
CA LYS A 5 -1.02 1.03 14.80
C LYS A 5 -0.40 0.49 13.52
N ALA A 6 -0.71 -0.77 13.23
CA ALA A 6 -0.34 -1.44 11.99
C ALA A 6 -1.43 -1.21 10.92
N VAL A 7 -0.99 -0.89 9.71
CA VAL A 7 -1.82 -0.84 8.50
C VAL A 7 -1.66 -2.16 7.76
N LYS A 8 -2.77 -2.66 7.18
CA LYS A 8 -2.76 -3.92 6.44
C LYS A 8 -2.53 -3.67 4.97
N VAL A 9 -1.48 -4.29 4.45
CA VAL A 9 -1.05 -4.18 3.06
C VAL A 9 -1.14 -5.55 2.41
N GLU A 10 -2.04 -5.68 1.45
CA GLU A 10 -2.20 -6.89 0.64
C GLU A 10 -1.38 -6.77 -0.64
N LEU A 11 -0.37 -7.62 -0.80
CA LEU A 11 0.49 -7.71 -1.98
C LEU A 11 0.44 -9.12 -2.53
N GLU A 12 -0.07 -9.28 -3.76
CA GLU A 12 -0.16 -10.58 -4.45
C GLU A 12 -0.82 -11.69 -3.60
N GLY A 13 -1.82 -11.33 -2.78
CA GLY A 13 -2.53 -12.24 -1.89
C GLY A 13 -1.84 -12.51 -0.54
N LYS A 14 -0.69 -11.88 -0.27
CA LYS A 14 -0.02 -11.89 1.04
C LYS A 14 -0.36 -10.62 1.81
N ILE A 15 -0.69 -10.77 3.09
CA ILE A 15 -0.98 -9.64 3.97
C ILE A 15 0.27 -9.32 4.79
N TYR A 16 0.67 -8.06 4.77
CA TYR A 16 1.76 -7.50 5.54
C TYR A 16 1.22 -6.44 6.49
N ASP A 17 1.62 -6.52 7.75
CA ASP A 17 1.33 -5.49 8.75
C ASP A 17 2.49 -4.49 8.77
N VAL A 18 2.20 -3.22 8.50
CA VAL A 18 3.21 -2.17 8.42
C VAL A 18 2.91 -1.10 9.46
N GLU A 19 3.89 -0.74 10.26
CA GLU A 19 3.70 0.30 11.27
C GLU A 19 3.47 1.67 10.60
N LYS A 20 2.52 2.45 11.16
CA LYS A 20 2.33 3.91 11.00
C LYS A 20 1.24 4.40 10.03
N PRO A 21 0.82 5.67 10.20
CA PRO A 21 0.44 6.48 9.05
C PRO A 21 1.69 6.88 8.24
N MET A 22 1.72 6.55 6.96
CA MET A 22 2.82 6.89 6.03
C MET A 22 2.26 7.27 4.65
N GLN A 23 3.09 7.85 3.78
CA GLN A 23 2.67 8.07 2.39
C GLN A 23 2.78 6.78 1.58
N VAL A 24 1.92 6.63 0.58
CA VAL A 24 1.99 5.55 -0.40
C VAL A 24 3.37 5.50 -1.08
N SER A 25 3.97 6.65 -1.37
CA SER A 25 5.35 6.75 -1.88
C SER A 25 6.36 5.96 -1.02
N ARG A 26 6.32 6.14 0.31
CA ARG A 26 7.18 5.41 1.25
C ARG A 26 6.87 3.93 1.32
N LEU A 27 5.59 3.58 1.28
CA LEU A 27 5.17 2.18 1.26
C LEU A 27 5.77 1.48 0.04
N LEU A 28 5.59 2.06 -1.15
CA LEU A 28 6.13 1.51 -2.39
C LEU A 28 7.66 1.38 -2.35
N GLN A 29 8.36 2.36 -1.79
CA GLN A 29 9.82 2.27 -1.57
C GLN A 29 10.20 1.11 -0.65
N GLN A 30 9.48 0.89 0.46
CA GLN A 30 9.74 -0.24 1.38
C GLN A 30 9.59 -1.59 0.69
N PHE A 31 8.57 -1.74 -0.14
CA PHE A 31 8.33 -2.96 -0.91
C PHE A 31 9.12 -3.00 -2.23
N SER A 32 9.96 -1.98 -2.51
CA SER A 32 10.71 -1.84 -3.77
C SER A 32 9.83 -1.93 -5.02
N LEU A 33 8.63 -1.36 -4.96
CA LEU A 33 7.62 -1.36 -6.01
C LEU A 33 7.58 -0.02 -6.76
N SER A 34 7.30 -0.08 -8.06
CA SER A 34 7.09 1.10 -8.91
C SER A 34 5.62 1.30 -9.23
N ARG A 35 5.14 2.56 -9.21
CA ARG A 35 3.75 2.91 -9.58
C ARG A 35 3.39 2.63 -11.03
N GLU A 36 4.38 2.57 -11.90
CA GLU A 36 4.18 2.28 -13.32
C GLU A 36 3.72 0.84 -13.55
N THR A 37 4.11 -0.07 -12.64
CA THR A 37 3.79 -1.50 -12.72
C THR A 37 2.86 -1.97 -11.61
N HIS A 38 2.59 -1.13 -10.60
CA HIS A 38 1.75 -1.47 -9.46
C HIS A 38 0.75 -0.36 -9.16
N LEU A 39 -0.53 -0.72 -9.16
CA LEU A 39 -1.62 0.15 -8.72
C LEU A 39 -1.81 0.00 -7.21
N VAL A 40 -2.02 1.13 -6.56
CA VAL A 40 -2.30 1.18 -5.12
C VAL A 40 -3.78 1.49 -4.94
N VAL A 41 -4.49 0.56 -4.31
CA VAL A 41 -5.90 0.70 -3.99
C VAL A 41 -6.03 0.79 -2.47
N VAL A 42 -6.56 1.91 -1.98
CA VAL A 42 -6.79 2.18 -0.56
C VAL A 42 -8.29 2.30 -0.33
N ASN A 43 -8.85 1.48 0.57
CA ASN A 43 -10.30 1.47 0.87
C ASN A 43 -11.16 1.38 -0.40
N ASN A 44 -10.81 0.45 -1.31
CA ASN A 44 -11.45 0.26 -2.62
C ASN A 44 -11.35 1.47 -3.58
N ARG A 45 -10.43 2.41 -3.36
CA ARG A 45 -10.17 3.55 -4.25
C ARG A 45 -8.74 3.55 -4.74
N LEU A 46 -8.55 3.80 -6.03
CA LEU A 46 -7.22 3.98 -6.60
C LEU A 46 -6.65 5.32 -6.16
N VAL A 47 -5.46 5.30 -5.56
CA VAL A 47 -4.82 6.50 -5.01
C VAL A 47 -3.44 6.72 -5.65
N THR A 48 -2.95 7.95 -5.58
CA THR A 48 -1.60 8.31 -6.02
C THR A 48 -0.57 8.14 -4.90
N GLU A 49 0.72 8.39 -5.18
CA GLU A 49 1.78 8.23 -4.17
C GLU A 49 1.71 9.26 -3.04
N ASP A 50 1.11 10.42 -3.35
CA ASP A 50 0.93 11.54 -2.46
C ASP A 50 -0.15 11.26 -1.41
N HIS A 51 -0.92 10.19 -1.60
CA HIS A 51 -1.95 9.79 -0.66
C HIS A 51 -1.32 9.32 0.65
N ARG A 52 -1.92 9.76 1.75
CA ARG A 52 -1.49 9.44 3.09
C ARG A 52 -2.32 8.27 3.61
N LEU A 53 -1.63 7.18 3.91
CA LEU A 53 -2.21 5.99 4.54
C LEU A 53 -2.48 6.28 6.01
N GLU A 54 -3.70 5.97 6.44
CA GLU A 54 -4.14 6.03 7.82
C GLU A 54 -4.20 4.63 8.44
N LYS A 55 -4.19 4.59 9.77
CA LYS A 55 -4.13 3.36 10.58
C LYS A 55 -5.24 2.32 10.32
N ASP A 56 -6.38 2.73 9.79
CA ASP A 56 -7.53 1.86 9.52
C ASP A 56 -7.71 1.57 8.02
N ASP A 57 -6.74 1.99 7.20
CA ASP A 57 -6.82 1.82 5.77
C ASP A 57 -6.50 0.38 5.35
N GLN A 58 -7.29 -0.13 4.41
CA GLN A 58 -6.97 -1.36 3.70
C GLN A 58 -6.27 -1.03 2.39
N ILE A 59 -5.01 -1.43 2.27
CA ILE A 59 -4.21 -1.23 1.07
C ILE A 59 -4.12 -2.53 0.29
N LYS A 60 -4.37 -2.45 -1.02
CA LYS A 60 -4.12 -3.52 -2.00
C LYS A 60 -3.17 -3.03 -3.07
N LEU A 61 -2.11 -3.79 -3.28
CA LEU A 61 -1.11 -3.58 -4.32
C LEU A 61 -1.41 -4.56 -5.46
N ILE A 62 -1.86 -4.02 -6.58
CA ILE A 62 -2.21 -4.80 -7.77
C ILE A 62 -1.13 -4.60 -8.81
N ARG A 63 -0.44 -5.68 -9.17
CA ARG A 63 0.51 -5.67 -10.28
C ARG A 63 -0.23 -5.56 -11.61
N VAL A 64 0.13 -4.57 -12.42
CA VAL A 64 -0.32 -4.42 -13.80
C VAL A 64 0.68 -5.12 -14.69
N VAL A 65 0.21 -6.13 -15.42
CA VAL A 65 1.00 -6.76 -16.48
C VAL A 65 0.53 -6.13 -17.79
N SER A 66 1.39 -5.37 -18.46
CA SER A 66 1.09 -4.96 -19.84
C SER A 66 1.22 -6.21 -20.70
N GLY A 67 0.10 -6.90 -20.94
CA GLY A 67 0.03 -7.93 -21.96
C GLY A 67 0.11 -7.24 -23.32
N GLY A 68 1.31 -7.22 -23.90
CA GLY A 68 1.50 -7.02 -25.34
C GLY A 68 1.11 -8.29 -26.08
#